data_AF-A0A0L7SR51-F1
#
_entry.id   AF-A0A0L7SR51-F1
#
_cell.length_a   1.000
_cell.length_b   1.000
_cell.length_c   1.000
_cell.angle_alpha   90.00
_cell.angle_beta   90.00
_cell.angle_gamma   90.00
#
_symmetry.space_group_name_H-M   'P 1'
#
loop_
_entity.id
_entity.type
_entity.pdbx_description
1 polymer ?
#
loop_
_entity_poly.entity_id
_entity_poly.type
_entity_poly.pdbx_seq_one_letter_code
_entity_poly.pdbx_strand_id
1 'polypeptide(L)'
;VRPGDVVHFIADGLTLWCTLQGVPVLQTRDGEHQLYEPDPTREGEWRIARIYDRHDNCQHLGWNAAGQLIAIAGDNEEMAVELDYEGVHGRLCAVHQRTGSGRHRLACYGY
;
A
#
# COMPACT_ATOMS: atom_id res chain seq x y z
N VAL A 1 11.99 -14.77 5.16
CA VAL A 1 12.65 -13.70 5.93
C VAL A 1 12.12 -13.78 7.35
N ARG A 2 13.00 -13.94 8.33
CA ARG A 2 12.73 -13.99 9.77
C ARG A 2 13.09 -12.62 10.39
N PRO A 3 12.56 -12.28 11.57
CA PRO A 3 12.97 -11.07 12.28
C PRO A 3 14.49 -10.95 12.38
N GLY A 4 15.04 -9.80 11.94
CA GLY A 4 16.48 -9.53 11.91
C GLY A 4 17.20 -9.96 10.63
N ASP A 5 16.57 -10.70 9.72
CA ASP A 5 17.16 -11.03 8.42
C ASP A 5 17.33 -9.77 7.56
N VAL A 6 18.40 -9.74 6.77
CA VAL A 6 18.67 -8.73 5.74
C VAL A 6 19.12 -9.45 4.46
N VAL A 7 18.57 -9.03 3.33
CA VAL A 7 18.83 -9.57 1.99
C VAL A 7 19.06 -8.40 1.03
N HIS A 8 20.16 -8.44 0.28
CA HIS A 8 20.49 -7.40 -0.70
C HIS A 8 20.33 -7.92 -2.13
N PHE A 9 19.53 -7.22 -2.93
CA PHE A 9 19.39 -7.43 -4.38
C PHE A 9 20.20 -6.34 -5.09
N ILE A 10 21.52 -6.58 -5.22
CA ILE A 10 22.48 -5.55 -5.67
C ILE A 10 22.16 -5.04 -7.08
N ALA A 11 21.78 -5.93 -8.00
CA ALA A 11 21.48 -5.57 -9.39
C ALA A 11 20.26 -4.64 -9.49
N ASP A 12 19.27 -4.85 -8.63
CA ASP A 12 18.01 -4.11 -8.61
C ASP A 12 18.07 -2.87 -7.70
N GLY A 13 19.16 -2.72 -6.93
CA GLY A 13 19.28 -1.66 -5.94
C GLY A 13 18.24 -1.77 -4.83
N LEU A 14 17.83 -2.99 -4.47
CA LEU A 14 16.84 -3.23 -3.43
C LEU A 14 17.49 -3.86 -2.20
N THR A 15 17.02 -3.48 -1.02
CA THR A 15 17.35 -4.17 0.24
C THR A 15 16.04 -4.59 0.92
N LEU A 16 15.93 -5.87 1.24
CA LEU A 16 14.80 -6.43 1.99
C LEU A 16 15.30 -6.79 3.39
N TRP A 17 14.64 -6.32 4.42
CA TRP A 17 14.91 -6.74 5.79
C TRP A 17 13.63 -6.96 6.55
N CYS A 18 13.73 -7.61 7.71
CA CYS A 18 12.61 -7.79 8.61
C CYS A 18 12.94 -7.20 9.97
N THR A 19 12.07 -6.32 10.47
CA THR A 19 12.25 -5.71 11.79
C THR A 19 12.23 -6.78 12.88
N LEU A 20 12.68 -6.43 14.09
CA LEU A 20 12.61 -7.34 15.24
C LEU A 20 11.16 -7.71 15.61
N GLN A 21 10.20 -6.87 15.24
CA GLN A 21 8.77 -7.10 15.41
C GLN A 21 8.17 -7.97 14.28
N GLY A 22 8.97 -8.42 13.31
CA GLY A 22 8.51 -9.30 12.23
C GLY A 22 7.87 -8.58 11.05
N VAL A 23 8.08 -7.26 10.90
CA VAL A 23 7.56 -6.48 9.78
C VAL A 23 8.58 -6.51 8.63
N PRO A 24 8.24 -7.06 7.45
CA PRO A 24 9.10 -6.99 6.29
C PRO A 24 9.13 -5.57 5.71
N VAL A 25 10.32 -5.12 5.34
CA VAL A 25 10.57 -3.80 4.75
C VAL A 25 11.41 -3.96 3.50
N LEU A 26 10.94 -3.40 2.39
CA LEU A 26 11.69 -3.29 1.15
C LEU A 26 12.13 -1.83 0.97
N GLN A 27 13.41 -1.59 0.72
CA GLN A 27 13.93 -0.27 0.40
C GLN A 27 14.56 -0.23 -0.97
N THR A 28 14.28 0.84 -1.69
CA THR A 28 14.91 1.15 -2.97
C THR A 28 16.19 1.97 -2.77
N ARG A 29 17.08 1.95 -3.76
CA ARG A 29 18.30 2.78 -3.74
C ARG A 29 18.01 4.27 -3.60
N ASP A 30 16.83 4.72 -4.02
CA ASP A 30 16.42 6.12 -3.97
C ASP A 30 15.87 6.54 -2.61
N GLY A 31 15.80 5.61 -1.65
CA GLY A 31 15.39 5.87 -0.27
C GLY A 31 13.90 5.75 -0.01
N GLU A 32 13.12 5.22 -0.96
CA GLU A 32 11.73 4.81 -0.68
C GLU A 32 11.73 3.51 0.15
N HIS A 33 10.86 3.45 1.16
CA HIS A 33 10.67 2.27 2.01
C HIS A 33 9.22 1.78 1.94
N GLN A 34 9.01 0.48 1.77
CA GLN A 34 7.70 -0.16 1.72
C GLN A 34 7.58 -1.15 2.88
N LEU A 35 6.54 -0.98 3.71
CA LEU A 35 6.24 -1.89 4.83
C LEU A 35 5.13 -2.84 4.41
N TYR A 36 5.33 -4.11 4.72
CA TYR A 36 4.40 -5.18 4.36
C TYR A 36 3.69 -5.76 5.59
N GLU A 37 2.46 -6.22 5.39
CA GLU A 37 1.71 -7.01 6.35
C GLU A 37 1.22 -8.31 5.68
N PRO A 38 0.97 -9.39 6.45
CA PRO A 38 0.37 -10.61 5.90
C PRO A 38 -0.99 -10.31 5.28
N ASP A 39 -1.28 -10.88 4.11
CA ASP A 39 -2.60 -10.78 3.52
C ASP A 39 -3.57 -11.73 4.25
N PRO A 40 -4.59 -11.21 4.97
CA PRO A 40 -5.54 -12.07 5.68
C PRO A 40 -6.43 -12.90 4.74
N THR A 41 -6.49 -12.55 3.45
CA THR A 41 -7.30 -13.26 2.45
C THR A 41 -6.50 -14.33 1.70
N ARG A 42 -5.17 -14.34 1.81
CA ARG A 42 -4.27 -15.22 1.06
C ARG A 42 -3.10 -15.66 1.93
N GLU A 43 -3.19 -16.87 2.46
CA GLU A 43 -2.16 -17.44 3.31
C GLU A 43 -0.80 -17.49 2.59
N GLY A 44 0.23 -16.95 3.23
CA GLY A 44 1.59 -16.90 2.67
C GLY A 44 1.86 -15.71 1.75
N GLU A 45 0.84 -14.93 1.38
CA GLU A 45 1.00 -13.67 0.64
C GLU A 45 1.13 -12.47 1.59
N TRP A 46 1.71 -11.41 1.05
CA TRP A 46 1.96 -10.15 1.75
C TRP A 46 1.40 -9.01 0.92
N ARG A 47 0.90 -7.98 1.57
CA ARG A 47 0.42 -6.74 0.94
C ARG A 47 1.10 -5.53 1.56
N ILE A 48 1.20 -4.45 0.79
CA ILE A 48 1.82 -3.21 1.25
C ILE A 48 0.85 -2.51 2.19
N ALA A 49 1.31 -2.19 3.40
CA ALA A 49 0.56 -1.41 4.37
C ALA A 49 0.92 0.08 4.30
N ARG A 50 2.21 0.39 4.09
CA ARG A 50 2.73 1.76 4.07
C ARG A 50 3.86 1.94 3.08
N ILE A 51 3.96 3.13 2.50
CA ILE A 51 5.08 3.56 1.65
C ILE A 51 5.62 4.87 2.23
N TYR A 52 6.91 4.94 2.51
CA TYR A 52 7.62 6.12 2.97
C TYR A 52 8.54 6.62 1.85
N ASP A 53 8.55 7.92 1.62
CA ASP A 53 9.61 8.53 0.82
C ASP A 53 10.88 8.80 1.66
N ARG A 54 11.93 9.31 1.02
CA ARG A 54 13.20 9.64 1.69
C ARG A 54 13.11 10.77 2.74
N HIS A 55 11.97 11.46 2.80
CA HIS A 55 11.69 12.57 3.71
C HIS A 55 10.76 12.15 4.86
N ASP A 56 10.55 10.83 5.02
CA ASP A 56 9.63 10.22 5.99
C ASP A 56 8.15 10.60 5.78
N ASN A 57 7.78 11.15 4.62
CA ASN A 57 6.36 11.29 4.28
C ASN A 57 5.79 9.91 3.96
N CYS A 58 4.68 9.55 4.59
CA CYS A 58 4.06 8.25 4.44
C CYS A 58 2.70 8.29 3.75
N GLN A 59 2.50 7.25 2.93
CA GLN A 59 1.23 6.87 2.35
C GLN A 59 0.73 5.59 3.01
N HIS A 60 -0.46 5.66 3.57
CA HIS A 60 -1.20 4.55 4.16
C HIS A 60 -2.07 3.87 3.10
N LEU A 61 -1.93 2.54 2.96
CA LEU A 61 -2.72 1.74 2.03
C LEU A 61 -3.81 0.98 2.81
N GLY A 62 -5.06 1.27 2.49
CA GLY A 62 -6.24 0.62 3.09
C GLY A 62 -6.81 -0.45 2.20
N TRP A 63 -7.09 -1.63 2.76
CA TRP A 63 -7.56 -2.81 2.04
C TRP A 63 -8.92 -3.27 2.58
N ASN A 64 -9.80 -3.75 1.69
CA ASN A 64 -11.08 -4.34 2.10
C ASN A 64 -10.95 -5.84 2.44
N ALA A 65 -12.05 -6.45 2.90
CA ALA A 65 -12.11 -7.86 3.27
C ALA A 65 -11.93 -8.83 2.08
N ALA A 66 -12.03 -8.34 0.84
CA ALA A 66 -11.76 -9.11 -0.37
C ALA A 66 -10.29 -8.98 -0.84
N GLY A 67 -9.43 -8.31 -0.06
CA GLY A 67 -8.02 -8.11 -0.43
C GLY A 67 -7.81 -7.05 -1.51
N GLN A 68 -8.77 -6.17 -1.74
CA GLN A 68 -8.67 -5.08 -2.71
C GLN A 68 -8.25 -3.77 -2.04
N LEU A 69 -7.38 -3.01 -2.70
CA LEU A 69 -6.94 -1.69 -2.25
C LEU A 69 -8.08 -0.68 -2.39
N ILE A 70 -8.59 -0.15 -1.30
CA ILE A 70 -9.72 0.79 -1.29
C ILE A 70 -9.33 2.22 -0.92
N ALA A 71 -8.14 2.43 -0.34
CA ALA A 71 -7.70 3.76 0.07
C ALA A 71 -6.17 3.93 -0.04
N ILE A 72 -5.74 5.12 -0.44
CA ILE A 72 -4.36 5.62 -0.31
C ILE A 72 -4.43 6.99 0.36
N ALA A 73 -3.93 7.13 1.58
CA ALA A 73 -4.00 8.38 2.35
C ALA A 73 -2.59 8.86 2.74
N GLY A 74 -2.35 10.17 2.72
CA GLY A 74 -1.11 10.73 3.30
C GLY A 74 -1.18 10.78 4.83
N ASP A 75 -0.04 11.00 5.49
CA ASP A 75 0.08 11.07 6.95
C ASP A 75 -0.81 12.11 7.63
N ASN A 76 -1.11 13.22 6.96
CA ASN A 76 -1.98 14.26 7.52
C ASN A 76 -3.47 13.92 7.41
N GLU A 77 -3.82 12.82 6.73
CA GLU A 77 -5.18 12.35 6.41
C GLU A 77 -6.11 13.42 5.80
N GLU A 78 -5.56 14.58 5.40
CA GLU A 78 -6.32 15.72 4.89
C GLU A 78 -6.90 15.41 3.51
N MET A 79 -6.22 14.51 2.80
CA MET A 79 -6.61 14.01 1.50
C MET A 79 -6.30 12.51 1.38
N ALA A 80 -7.23 11.77 0.79
CA ALA A 80 -7.04 10.38 0.41
C ALA A 80 -7.59 10.13 -1.01
N VAL A 81 -7.08 9.09 -1.65
CA VAL A 81 -7.66 8.49 -2.85
C VAL A 81 -8.45 7.27 -2.42
N GLU A 82 -9.73 7.20 -2.77
CA GLU A 82 -10.61 6.05 -2.54
C GLU A 82 -10.90 5.32 -3.84
N LEU A 83 -10.91 3.99 -3.81
CA LEU A 83 -11.13 3.14 -4.96
C LEU A 83 -12.39 2.30 -4.77
N ASP A 84 -13.30 2.35 -5.75
CA ASP A 84 -14.52 1.56 -5.76
C ASP A 84 -14.42 0.43 -6.79
N TYR A 85 -14.98 -0.72 -6.45
CA TYR A 85 -15.00 -1.90 -7.30
C TYR A 85 -16.43 -2.28 -7.63
N GLU A 86 -16.67 -2.77 -8.85
CA GLU A 86 -17.95 -3.37 -9.21
C GLU A 86 -18.10 -4.77 -8.59
N GLY A 87 -19.33 -5.14 -8.25
CA GLY A 87 -19.60 -6.30 -7.39
C GLY A 87 -19.59 -7.67 -8.07
N VAL A 88 -19.57 -7.75 -9.40
CA VAL A 88 -19.67 -9.02 -10.14
C VAL A 88 -18.30 -9.64 -10.39
N HIS A 89 -17.34 -8.87 -10.90
CA HIS A 89 -15.99 -9.36 -11.23
C HIS A 89 -14.90 -8.69 -10.38
N GLY A 90 -15.26 -7.77 -9.48
CA GLY A 90 -14.31 -7.07 -8.63
C GLY A 90 -13.39 -6.12 -9.39
N ARG A 91 -13.82 -5.57 -10.53
CA ARG A 91 -13.03 -4.60 -11.31
C ARG A 91 -13.15 -3.20 -10.74
N LEU A 92 -12.06 -2.43 -10.82
CA LEU A 92 -12.05 -1.02 -10.41
C LEU A 92 -13.05 -0.23 -11.26
N CYS A 93 -14.10 0.30 -10.66
CA CYS A 93 -15.14 1.03 -11.40
C CYS A 93 -15.07 2.55 -11.20
N ALA A 94 -14.49 3.03 -10.10
CA ALA A 94 -14.30 4.46 -9.90
C ALA A 94 -13.13 4.78 -8.97
N VAL A 95 -12.57 5.98 -9.16
CA VAL A 95 -11.53 6.56 -8.32
C VAL A 95 -12.04 7.90 -7.81
N HIS A 96 -11.89 8.13 -6.52
CA HIS A 96 -12.36 9.32 -5.84
C HIS A 96 -11.22 9.98 -5.07
N GLN A 97 -11.25 11.31 -5.00
CA GLN A 97 -10.53 12.09 -4.01
C GLN A 97 -11.46 12.30 -2.81
N ARG A 98 -10.99 11.93 -1.62
CA ARG A 98 -11.59 12.28 -0.34
C ARG A 98 -10.81 13.43 0.25
N THR A 99 -11.51 14.48 0.66
CA THR A 99 -10.97 15.59 1.45
C THR A 99 -11.93 15.89 2.60
N GLY A 100 -11.55 16.82 3.50
CA GLY A 100 -12.46 17.34 4.52
C GLY A 100 -13.76 17.95 3.96
N SER A 101 -13.77 18.39 2.70
CA SER A 101 -14.96 18.96 2.03
C SER A 101 -15.86 17.91 1.37
N GLY A 102 -15.45 16.65 1.31
CA GLY A 102 -16.29 15.55 0.82
C GLY A 102 -15.57 14.59 -0.12
N ARG A 103 -16.36 13.85 -0.89
CA ARG A 103 -15.90 12.86 -1.86
C ARG A 103 -16.11 13.38 -3.28
N HIS A 104 -15.05 13.51 -4.05
CA HIS A 104 -15.08 13.96 -5.43
C HIS A 104 -14.61 12.85 -6.37
N ARG A 105 -15.36 12.54 -7.44
CA ARG A 105 -14.98 11.48 -8.38
C ARG A 105 -13.97 12.00 -9.40
N LEU A 106 -12.79 11.37 -9.45
CA LEU A 106 -11.71 11.69 -10.38
C LEU A 106 -11.82 10.91 -11.69
N ALA A 107 -12.19 9.62 -11.59
CA ALA A 107 -12.32 8.74 -12.75
C ALA A 107 -13.47 7.74 -12.55
N CYS A 108 -14.03 7.27 -13.65
CA CYS A 108 -15.07 6.24 -13.69
C CYS A 108 -14.83 5.35 -14.92
N TYR A 109 -15.02 4.04 -14.76
CA TYR A 109 -14.82 3.06 -15.81
C TYR A 109 -16.12 2.30 -16.05
N GLY A 110 -16.55 2.27 -17.31
CA GLY A 110 -17.61 1.39 -17.80
C GLY A 110 -17.00 0.12 -18.39
N TYR A 111 -17.65 -1.01 -18.16
CA TYR A 111 -17.26 -2.33 -18.65
C TYR A 111 -18.39 -2.99 -19.43
#